data_AF-A0A395D0F6-F1
#
_entry.id   AF-A0A395D0F6-F1
#
_cell.length_a   1.000
_cell.length_b   1.000
_cell.length_c   1.000
_cell.angle_alpha   90.00
_cell.angle_beta   90.00
_cell.angle_gamma   90.00
#
_symmetry.space_group_name_H-M   'P 1'
#
loop_
_entity.id
_entity.type
_entity.pdbx_description
1 polymer ?
#
loop_
_entity_poly.entity_id
_entity_poly.type
_entity_poly.pdbx_seq_one_letter_code
_entity_poly.pdbx_strand_id
1 'polypeptide(L)' 'MADYKVTVEERPDGKWACFLHLPGHDQPFDLGKQFKSEERAEAWLTVSEATTAIDMIVAKNRK' A
#
# COMPACT_ATOMS: atom_id res chain seq x y z
N MET A 1 8.11 -14.97 -5.76
CA MET A 1 6.92 -14.24 -5.24
C MET A 1 7.44 -12.96 -4.66
N ALA A 2 6.86 -11.83 -5.03
CA ALA A 2 7.41 -10.54 -4.63
C ALA A 2 7.28 -10.39 -3.11
N ASP A 3 8.41 -10.16 -2.43
CA ASP A 3 8.57 -10.29 -0.98
C ASP A 3 8.11 -9.00 -0.27
N TYR A 4 6.96 -8.46 -0.65
CA TYR A 4 6.42 -7.23 -0.09
C TYR A 4 5.17 -7.52 0.73
N LYS A 5 4.93 -6.69 1.75
CA LYS A 5 3.75 -6.78 2.61
C LYS A 5 2.94 -5.49 2.49
N VAL A 6 1.64 -5.61 2.28
CA VAL A 6 0.75 -4.45 2.32
C VAL A 6 -0.01 -4.46 3.65
N THR A 7 -0.04 -3.33 4.34
CA THR A 7 -0.86 -3.11 5.53
C THR A 7 -1.89 -2.03 5.24
N VAL A 8 -3.04 -2.12 5.87
CA VAL A 8 -4.03 -1.05 5.87
C VAL A 8 -4.04 -0.46 7.27
N GLU A 9 -3.84 0.84 7.37
CA GLU A 9 -3.72 1.52 8.66
C GLU A 9 -4.57 2.79 8.67
N GLU A 10 -5.19 3.06 9.83
CA GLU A 10 -5.92 4.30 10.07
C GLU A 10 -4.94 5.45 10.33
N ARG A 11 -5.12 6.54 9.59
CA ARG A 11 -4.39 7.80 9.74
C ARG A 11 -5.05 8.65 10.82
N PRO A 12 -4.31 9.55 11.47
CA PRO A 12 -4.85 10.48 12.48
C PRO A 12 -5.96 11.42 11.98
N ASP A 13 -6.18 11.49 10.66
CA ASP A 13 -7.30 12.21 10.03
C ASP A 13 -8.63 11.40 10.06
N GLY A 14 -8.63 10.19 10.64
CA GLY A 14 -9.79 9.28 10.64
C GLY A 14 -10.03 8.60 9.29
N LYS A 15 -9.02 8.56 8.43
CA LYS A 15 -9.05 7.94 7.11
C LYS A 15 -8.09 6.76 7.05
N TRP A 16 -8.43 5.78 6.25
CA TRP A 16 -7.65 4.56 6.05
C TRP A 16 -6.73 4.70 4.86
N ALA A 17 -5.49 4.23 4.95
CA ALA A 17 -4.56 4.23 3.84
C ALA A 17 -3.84 2.89 3.75
N CYS A 18 -3.37 2.56 2.55
CA CYS A 18 -2.61 1.34 2.31
C CYS A 18 -1.12 1.65 2.26
N PHE A 19 -0.35 0.87 2.99
CA PHE A 19 1.08 1.03 3.19
C PHE A 19 1.81 -0.21 2.68
N LEU A 20 2.77 -0.01 1.79
CA LEU A 20 3.60 -1.07 1.21
C LEU A 20 4.93 -1.14 1.96
N HIS A 21 5.17 -2.26 2.62
CA HIS A 21 6.43 -2.63 3.27
C HIS A 21 7.28 -3.41 2.28
N LEU A 22 8.48 -2.90 2.01
CA LEU A 22 9.46 -3.54 1.15
C LEU A 22 10.63 -4.07 1.98
N PRO A 23 11.18 -5.24 1.62
CA PRO A 23 12.31 -5.83 2.32
C PRO A 23 13.55 -4.97 2.06
N GLY A 24 14.24 -4.58 3.13
CA GLY A 24 15.38 -3.65 3.05
C GLY A 24 14.99 -2.17 3.16
N HIS A 25 13.70 -1.85 3.30
CA HIS A 25 13.22 -0.52 3.66
C HIS A 25 12.61 -0.55 5.07
N ASP A 26 13.10 0.33 5.93
CA ASP A 26 12.65 0.43 7.32
C ASP A 26 11.27 1.11 7.43
N GLN A 27 10.95 1.98 6.46
CA GLN A 27 9.68 2.72 6.43
C GLN A 27 8.75 2.19 5.33
N PRO A 28 7.44 2.06 5.63
CA PRO A 28 6.45 1.74 4.61
C PRO A 28 6.25 2.88 3.63
N PHE A 29 5.89 2.52 2.40
CA PHE A 29 5.50 3.44 1.35
C PHE A 29 3.99 3.64 1.33
N ASP A 30 3.53 4.89 1.44
CA ASP A 30 2.12 5.23 1.23
C ASP A 30 1.76 5.00 -0.25
N LEU A 31 0.69 4.23 -0.49
CA LEU A 31 0.21 3.95 -1.86
C LEU A 31 -0.54 5.14 -2.48
N GLY A 32 -0.58 6.31 -1.81
CA GLY A 32 -1.10 7.57 -2.33
C GLY A 32 -2.61 7.73 -2.19
N LYS A 33 -3.32 6.73 -1.63
CA LYS A 33 -4.78 6.71 -1.58
C LYS A 33 -5.30 6.60 -0.16
N GLN A 34 -6.34 7.41 0.11
CA GLN A 34 -7.02 7.47 1.39
C GLN A 34 -8.49 7.08 1.22
N PHE A 35 -8.99 6.32 2.18
CA PHE A 35 -10.32 5.74 2.20
C PHE A 35 -11.04 6.14 3.48
N LYS A 36 -12.37 6.08 3.44
CA LYS A 36 -13.21 6.40 4.60
C LYS A 36 -13.39 5.23 5.56
N SER A 37 -12.98 4.02 5.15
CA SER A 37 -13.21 2.77 5.88
C SER A 37 -12.14 1.75 5.49
N GLU A 38 -11.77 0.89 6.41
CA GLU A 38 -10.83 -0.23 6.21
C GLU A 38 -11.25 -1.10 5.02
N GLU A 39 -12.52 -1.54 4.99
CA GLU A 39 -13.06 -2.40 3.92
C GLU A 39 -12.85 -1.81 2.51
N ARG A 40 -12.96 -0.48 2.36
CA ARG A 40 -12.73 0.16 1.05
C ARG A 40 -11.27 0.16 0.66
N ALA A 41 -10.38 0.29 1.64
CA ALA A 41 -8.95 0.26 1.42
C ALA A 41 -8.51 -1.17 1.06
N GLU A 42 -9.00 -2.17 1.77
CA GLU A 42 -8.78 -3.58 1.44
C GLU A 42 -9.37 -3.96 0.07
N ALA A 43 -10.61 -3.54 -0.21
CA ALA A 43 -11.23 -3.75 -1.51
C ALA A 43 -10.42 -3.10 -2.63
N TRP A 44 -9.83 -1.92 -2.40
CA TRP A 44 -8.96 -1.30 -3.39
C TRP A 44 -7.69 -2.11 -3.64
N LEU A 45 -7.11 -2.79 -2.64
CA LEU A 45 -5.96 -3.68 -2.85
C LEU A 45 -6.25 -4.83 -3.82
N THR A 46 -7.52 -5.17 -4.04
CA THR A 46 -7.92 -6.20 -5.00
C THR A 46 -8.07 -5.69 -6.43
N VAL A 47 -8.11 -4.37 -6.64
CA VAL A 47 -8.26 -3.79 -7.99
C VAL A 47 -6.91 -3.61 -8.69
N SER A 48 -6.94 -3.62 -10.03
CA SER A 48 -5.75 -3.48 -10.87
C SER A 48 -4.96 -2.18 -10.63
N GLU A 49 -5.62 -1.14 -10.14
CA GLU A 49 -4.96 0.13 -9.82
C GLU A 49 -4.00 -0.04 -8.63
N ALA A 50 -4.40 -0.76 -7.58
CA ALA A 50 -3.54 -1.01 -6.43
C ALA A 50 -2.37 -1.91 -6.78
N THR A 51 -2.62 -2.97 -7.56
CA THR A 51 -1.53 -3.86 -8.01
C THR A 51 -0.52 -3.11 -8.87
N THR A 52 -0.98 -2.21 -9.74
CA THR A 52 -0.10 -1.34 -10.54
C THR A 52 0.70 -0.39 -9.65
N ALA A 53 0.08 0.26 -8.67
CA ALA A 53 0.77 1.15 -7.74
C ALA A 53 1.86 0.40 -6.95
N ILE A 54 1.54 -0.80 -6.46
CA ILE A 54 2.50 -1.69 -5.78
C ILE A 54 3.65 -2.04 -6.71
N ASP A 55 3.36 -2.50 -7.94
CA ASP A 55 4.37 -2.90 -8.91
C ASP A 55 5.31 -1.74 -9.27
N MET A 56 4.79 -0.53 -9.43
CA MET A 56 5.60 0.67 -9.69
C MET A 56 6.56 0.98 -8.52
N ILE A 57 6.09 0.88 -7.27
CA ILE A 57 6.94 1.14 -6.10
C ILE A 57 7.97 0.02 -5.94
N VAL A 58 7.56 -1.24 -6.09
CA VAL A 58 8.47 -2.40 -6.07
C VAL A 58 9.52 -2.23 -7.15
N ALA A 59 9.14 -1.96 -8.40
CA ALA A 59 10.06 -1.81 -9.53
C ALA A 59 11.05 -0.66 -9.34
N LYS A 60 10.63 0.45 -8.73
CA LYS A 60 11.50 1.59 -8.42
C LYS A 60 12.52 1.30 -7.31
N ASN A 61 12.14 0.47 -6.34
CA ASN A 61 12.97 0.17 -5.16
C ASN A 61 13.70 -1.18 -5.27
N ARG A 62 13.35 -2.01 -6.26
CA ARG A 62 14.07 -3.22 -6.64
C ARG A 62 15.36 -2.80 -7.33
N LYS A 63 16.42 -2.68 -6.55
CA LYS A 63 17.80 -2.58 -7.04
C LYS A 63 18.20 -3.86 -7.77
#